data_AF-A0A5C3MN21-F1
#
_entry.id   AF-A0A5C3MN21-F1
#
_cell.length_a   1.000
_cell.length_b   1.000
_cell.length_c   1.000
_cell.angle_alpha   90.00
_cell.angle_beta   90.00
_cell.angle_gamma   90.00
#
_symmetry.space_group_name_H-M   'P 1'
#
loop_
_entity.id
_entity.type
_entity.pdbx_description
1 polymer ?
#
loop_
_entity_poly.entity_id
_entity_poly.type
_entity_poly.pdbx_seq_one_letter_code
_entity_poly.pdbx_strand_id
1 'polypeptide(L)' 'PDTNIIEALWDHLKRKLREHDPQLASLDELWAIVQEEWYRIDRAVIDKLYASLPNWVAALKRAKGGHTEY' A
#
# COMPACT_ATOMS: atom_id res chain seq x y z
N PRO A 1 3.87 5.30 -14.87
CA PRO A 1 4.11 4.82 -13.49
C PRO A 1 3.01 5.36 -12.60
N ASP A 2 2.03 4.51 -12.29
CA ASP A 2 0.91 4.90 -11.43
C ASP A 2 1.30 4.70 -9.97
N THR A 3 2.47 5.21 -9.61
CA THR A 3 3.08 5.06 -8.29
C THR A 3 2.57 6.17 -7.39
N ASN A 4 1.35 6.02 -6.91
CA ASN A 4 0.78 6.83 -5.83
C ASN A 4 1.08 6.16 -4.49
N ILE A 5 1.49 6.93 -3.47
CA ILE A 5 1.92 6.41 -2.15
C ILE A 5 0.82 5.53 -1.54
N ILE A 6 -0.43 5.90 -1.82
CA ILE A 6 -1.60 5.17 -1.36
C ILE A 6 -1.70 3.77 -1.98
N GLU A 7 -1.18 3.54 -3.19
CA GLU A 7 -1.18 2.21 -3.83
C GLU A 7 -0.23 1.25 -3.11
N ALA A 8 0.95 1.72 -2.69
CA ALA A 8 1.86 0.91 -1.88
C ALA A 8 1.25 0.54 -0.52
N LEU A 9 0.43 1.44 0.05
CA LEU A 9 -0.30 1.19 1.28
C LEU A 9 -1.44 0.17 1.05
N TRP A 10 -2.17 0.30 -0.06
CA TRP A 10 -3.19 -0.67 -0.46
C TRP A 10 -2.61 -2.05 -0.72
N ASP A 11 -1.43 -2.14 -1.34
CA ASP A 11 -0.73 -3.41 -1.55
C ASP A 11 -0.29 -4.04 -0.24
N HIS A 12 0.17 -3.24 0.72
CA HIS A 12 0.48 -3.72 2.06
C HIS A 12 -0.76 -4.34 2.74
N LEU A 13 -1.89 -3.63 2.70
CA LEU A 13 -3.15 -4.10 3.28
C LEU A 13 -3.70 -5.34 2.56
N LYS A 14 -3.67 -5.37 1.23
CA LYS A 14 -4.10 -6.54 0.44
C LYS A 14 -3.26 -7.78 0.76
N ARG A 15 -1.96 -7.63 1.01
CA ARG A 15 -1.10 -8.74 1.46
C ARG A 15 -1.48 -9.23 2.85
N LYS A 16 -1.72 -8.31 3.80
CA LYS A 16 -2.15 -8.65 5.16
C LYS A 16 -3.50 -9.36 5.18
N LEU A 17 -4.44 -8.92 4.35
CA LEU A 17 -5.72 -9.58 4.16
C LEU A 17 -5.59 -11.00 3.59
N ARG A 18 -4.61 -11.26 2.71
CA ARG A 18 -4.34 -12.62 2.20
C ARG A 18 -3.67 -13.54 3.23
N GLU A 19 -3.02 -12.98 4.25
CA GLU A 19 -2.48 -13.74 5.38
C GLU A 19 -3.60 -14.18 6.34
N HIS A 20 -4.72 -13.44 6.38
CA HIS A 20 -5.94 -13.87 7.03
C HIS A 20 -6.69 -14.88 6.14
N ASP A 21 -7.08 -16.01 6.72
CA ASP A 21 -7.67 -17.20 6.07
C ASP A 21 -8.86 -16.86 5.13
N PRO A 22 -9.07 -17.57 4.00
CA PRO A 22 -10.22 -17.41 3.09
C PRO A 22 -11.64 -17.47 3.67
N GLN A 23 -11.84 -17.67 4.98
CA GLN A 23 -13.15 -17.74 5.63
C GLN A 23 -13.65 -16.39 6.19
N LEU A 24 -13.27 -15.26 5.59
CA LEU A 24 -13.95 -13.99 5.88
C LEU A 24 -15.38 -14.07 5.35
N ALA A 25 -16.29 -14.49 6.23
CA ALA A 25 -17.63 -14.94 5.90
C ALA A 25 -18.59 -13.76 5.62
N SER A 26 -18.15 -12.52 5.86
CA SER A 26 -18.93 -11.31 5.63
C SER A 26 -18.10 -10.09 5.24
N LEU A 27 -18.75 -9.15 4.54
CA LEU A 27 -18.17 -7.84 4.22
C LEU A 27 -17.82 -7.04 5.48
N ASP A 28 -18.58 -7.22 6.56
CA ASP A 28 -18.38 -6.54 7.84
C ASP A 28 -17.11 -7.02 8.55
N GLU A 29 -16.83 -8.34 8.52
CA GLU A 29 -15.57 -8.90 9.04
C GLU A 29 -14.37 -8.44 8.22
N LEU A 30 -14.50 -8.41 6.89
CA LEU A 30 -13.46 -7.87 6.02
C LEU A 30 -13.18 -6.40 6.36
N TRP A 31 -14.23 -5.61 6.54
CA TRP A 31 -14.10 -4.19 6.90
C TRP A 31 -13.43 -4.01 8.27
N ALA A 32 -13.81 -4.80 9.26
CA ALA A 32 -13.22 -4.76 10.60
C ALA A 32 -11.71 -5.06 10.56
N ILE A 33 -11.28 -6.08 9.81
CA ILE A 33 -9.87 -6.44 9.67
C ILE A 33 -9.10 -5.36 8.91
N VAL A 34 -9.67 -4.80 7.84
CA VAL A 34 -9.04 -3.67 7.14
C VAL A 34 -8.82 -2.50 8.08
N GLN A 35 -9.82 -2.15 8.89
CA GLN A 35 -9.70 -1.07 9.87
C GLN A 35 -8.64 -1.40 10.92
N GLU A 36 -8.64 -2.60 11.48
CA GLU A 36 -7.67 -3.03 12.48
C GLU A 36 -6.24 -2.98 11.93
N GLU A 37 -6.01 -3.57 10.75
CA GLU A 37 -4.70 -3.56 10.10
C GLU A 37 -4.27 -2.14 9.72
N TRP A 38 -5.21 -1.26 9.31
CA TRP A 38 -4.94 0.15 9.05
C TRP A 38 -4.43 0.89 10.29
N TYR A 39 -5.06 0.67 11.46
CA TYR A 39 -4.61 1.28 12.71
C TYR A 39 -3.33 0.66 13.28
N ARG A 40 -3.01 -0.58 12.91
CA ARG A 40 -1.76 -1.26 13.27
C ARG A 40 -0.55 -0.82 12.47
N ILE A 41 -0.74 -0.05 11.38
CA ILE A 41 0.38 0.44 10.57
C ILE A 41 1.24 1.35 11.44
N ASP A 42 2.44 0.85 11.76
CA ASP A 42 3.42 1.62 12.51
C ASP A 42 3.82 2.87 11.71
N ARG A 43 4.03 3.97 12.43
CA ARG A 43 4.59 5.19 11.87
C ARG A 43 5.92 4.96 11.16
N ALA A 44 6.71 3.97 11.58
CA ALA A 44 7.93 3.56 10.88
C ALA A 44 7.69 3.09 9.43
N VAL A 45 6.53 2.49 9.14
CA VAL A 45 6.14 2.11 7.77
C VAL A 45 5.80 3.36 6.95
N ILE A 46 5.09 4.31 7.56
CA ILE A 46 4.75 5.60 6.95
C ILE A 46 6.03 6.39 6.66
N ASP A 47 6.95 6.49 7.62
CA ASP A 47 8.21 7.23 7.45
C ASP A 47 9.08 6.63 6.33
N LYS A 48 9.11 5.30 6.18
CA LYS A 48 9.79 4.63 5.06
C LYS A 48 9.12 4.93 3.72
N LEU A 49 7.79 4.98 3.67
CA LEU A 49 7.05 5.37 2.48
C LEU A 49 7.38 6.81 2.08
N TYR A 50 7.37 7.75 3.02
CA TYR A 50 7.77 9.14 2.77
C TYR A 50 9.25 9.26 2.37
N ALA A 51 10.15 8.48 2.97
CA ALA A 51 11.57 8.47 2.58
C ALA A 51 11.78 7.98 1.13
N SER A 52 10.85 7.18 0.60
CA SER A 52 10.90 6.71 -0.79
C SER A 52 10.40 7.74 -1.81
N LEU A 53 9.65 8.78 -1.37
CA LEU A 53 9.07 9.80 -2.24
C LEU A 53 10.06 10.50 -3.18
N PRO A 54 11.27 10.92 -2.75
CA PRO A 54 12.22 11.57 -3.66
C PRO A 54 12.62 10.66 -4.82
N ASN A 55 12.80 9.36 -4.55
CA ASN A 55 13.11 8.37 -5.58
C ASN A 55 11.94 8.21 -6.57
N TRP A 56 10.70 8.32 -6.08
CA TRP A 56 9.49 8.24 -6.88
C TRP A 56 9.31 9.47 -7.77
N VAL A 57 9.49 10.67 -7.22
CA VAL A 57 9.47 11.92 -8.00
C VAL A 57 10.53 11.87 -9.10
N ALA A 58 11.72 11.33 -8.79
CA ALA A 58 12.77 11.13 -9.78
C ALA A 58 12.40 10.08 -10.84
N ALA A 59 11.72 9.00 -10.47
CA ALA A 59 11.24 7.97 -11.40
C ALA A 59 10.11 8.49 -12.30
N LEU A 60 9.13 9.20 -11.75
CA LEU A 60 8.06 9.88 -12.50
C LEU A 60 8.63 10.90 -13.49
N LYS A 61 9.61 11.70 -13.06
CA LYS A 61 10.31 12.66 -13.92
C LYS A 61 11.10 11.98 -15.04
N ARG A 62 11.75 10.84 -14.75
CA ARG A 62 12.47 10.01 -15.74
C ARG A 62 11.52 9.33 -16.72
N ALA A 63 10.37 8.89 -16.24
CA ALA A 63 9.36 8.23 -17.05
C ALA A 63 8.79 9.14 -18.15
N LYS A 64 8.81 10.47 -17.99
CA LYS A 64 8.21 11.42 -18.95
C LYS A 64 6.77 11.02 -19.38
N GLY A 65 6.02 10.34 -18.51
CA GLY A 65 4.70 9.77 -18.82
C GLY A 65 4.65 8.34 -19.39
N GLY A 66 5.80 7.67 -19.57
CA GLY A 66 5.89 6.26 -19.98
C GLY A 66 5.83 5.26 -18.81
N HIS A 67 5.52 3.99 -19.12
CA HIS A 67 5.44 2.92 -18.13
C HIS A 67 6.84 2.55 -17.61
N THR A 68 6.98 2.34 -16.29
CA THR A 68 8.22 1.85 -15.68
C THR A 68 7.89 0.63 -14.85
N GLU A 69 8.54 -0.49 -15.14
CA GLU A 69 8.43 -1.76 -14.43
C GLU A 69 9.10 -1.65 -13.06
N TYR A 70 8.28 -1.52 -12.02
CA TYR A 70 8.61 -1.89 -10.65
C TYR A 70 7.34 -2.35 -9.96
#